data_AF-A0AAI9Y5J0-F1
#
_entry.id   AF-A0AAI9Y5J0-F1
#
_cell.length_a   1.000
_cell.length_b   1.000
_cell.length_c   1.000
_cell.angle_alpha   90.00
_cell.angle_beta   90.00
_cell.angle_gamma   90.00
#
_symmetry.space_group_name_H-M   'P 1'
#
loop_
_entity.id
_entity.type
_entity.pdbx_description
1 polymer ?
#
loop_
_entity_poly.entity_id
_entity_poly.type
_entity_poly.pdbx_seq_one_letter_code
_entity_poly.pdbx_strand_id
1 'polypeptide(L)'
;MVLNNGLDPEAFTDIYRFSNALDKAEFYRPYNTTGFSPHGDVFSCKNDKKHGQRRKITSSVYSMSNVAKSEQYIDACGDLLTERLAKFADTGKPCDIGEWLHWYTFDIIGELFYGRAFGFLDEGKDQNNWIKSLDEMIPFVCLMGVAPPALRRFIGIGTMLTSAGKEIAKGVKNIGESSARLMKDAYESRLEAPRTDMAQQVFAIYEKNGEKYDYRWGDVEQESYGALFAGSDTTAIAFRSLFYHLMHNPDCRIGSPIRPRHTADYAGAN
;
A
#
# COMPACT_ATOMS: atom_id res chain seq x y z
N MET A 1 -9.69 4.72 27.21
CA MET A 1 -10.18 3.36 27.49
C MET A 1 -8.94 2.51 27.73
N VAL A 2 -8.56 2.35 29.00
CA VAL A 2 -7.45 1.47 29.38
C VAL A 2 -8.08 0.09 29.53
N LEU A 3 -7.81 -0.80 28.57
CA LEU A 3 -8.22 -2.20 28.65
C LEU A 3 -7.35 -2.85 29.73
N ASN A 4 -7.91 -3.01 30.92
CA ASN A 4 -7.33 -3.87 31.93
C ASN A 4 -7.53 -5.31 31.48
N ASN A 5 -6.42 -6.02 31.25
CA ASN A 5 -6.30 -7.48 31.07
C ASN A 5 -6.83 -8.08 29.74
N GLY A 6 -5.90 -8.38 28.82
CA GLY A 6 -6.10 -9.35 27.74
C GLY A 6 -6.89 -8.86 26.52
N LEU A 7 -6.70 -9.53 25.38
CA LEU A 7 -7.50 -9.35 24.18
C LEU A 7 -8.89 -9.96 24.44
N ASP A 8 -9.83 -9.14 24.92
CA ASP A 8 -11.23 -9.51 25.08
C ASP A 8 -11.95 -9.47 23.71
N PRO A 9 -12.51 -10.58 23.22
CA PRO A 9 -13.30 -10.60 21.98
C PRO A 9 -14.46 -9.60 21.99
N GLU A 10 -15.04 -9.30 23.15
CA GLU A 10 -16.14 -8.33 23.28
C GLU A 10 -15.67 -6.89 23.04
N ALA A 11 -14.39 -6.59 23.33
CA ALA A 11 -13.81 -5.28 23.04
C ALA A 11 -13.70 -4.99 21.53
N PHE A 12 -13.77 -6.01 20.66
CA PHE A 12 -13.71 -5.82 19.22
C PHE A 12 -14.84 -4.90 18.72
N THR A 13 -16.07 -5.14 19.17
CA THR A 13 -17.22 -4.33 18.75
C THR A 13 -17.16 -2.90 19.28
N ASP A 14 -16.54 -2.70 20.46
CA ASP A 14 -16.36 -1.37 21.04
C ASP A 14 -15.29 -0.56 20.29
N ILE A 15 -14.18 -1.21 19.92
CA ILE A 15 -13.03 -0.58 19.25
C ILE A 15 -13.32 -0.33 17.77
N TYR A 16 -13.93 -1.30 17.07
CA TYR A 16 -14.15 -1.28 15.62
C TYR A 16 -15.59 -0.93 15.21
N ARG A 17 -16.33 -0.18 16.05
CA ARG A 17 -17.71 0.24 15.76
C ARG A 17 -17.84 1.11 14.51
N PHE A 18 -18.89 0.89 13.72
CA PHE A 18 -19.20 1.66 12.50
C PHE A 18 -19.77 3.05 12.78
N SER A 19 -20.52 3.21 13.87
CA SER A 19 -21.09 4.49 14.29
C SER A 19 -20.31 5.08 15.46
N ASN A 20 -20.07 6.39 15.44
CA ASN A 20 -19.29 7.09 16.48
C ASN A 20 -17.89 6.50 16.66
N ALA A 21 -17.21 6.13 15.56
CA ALA A 21 -15.89 5.51 15.60
C ALA A 21 -14.88 6.34 16.43
N LEU A 22 -13.92 5.64 17.03
CA LEU A 22 -12.87 6.28 17.84
C LEU A 22 -11.84 6.94 16.92
N ASP A 23 -11.29 8.07 17.37
CA ASP A 23 -10.15 8.68 16.72
C ASP A 23 -8.94 7.72 16.75
N LYS A 24 -8.16 7.68 15.66
CA LYS A 24 -6.94 6.85 15.62
C LYS A 24 -5.95 7.32 16.69
N ALA A 25 -5.17 6.38 17.20
CA ALA A 25 -4.19 6.65 18.26
C ALA A 25 -3.08 7.63 17.85
N GLU A 26 -2.37 8.18 18.84
CA GLU A 26 -1.14 8.98 18.63
C GLU A 26 -0.04 8.22 17.89
N PHE A 27 -0.15 6.90 17.78
CA PHE A 27 0.73 6.04 16.98
C PHE A 27 0.82 6.49 15.51
N TYR A 28 -0.28 6.96 14.93
CA TYR A 28 -0.32 7.33 13.50
C TYR A 28 0.34 8.68 13.20
N ARG A 29 0.66 9.48 14.22
CA ARG A 29 1.18 10.84 14.03
C ARG A 29 2.50 10.90 13.23
N PRO A 30 3.49 10.01 13.46
CA PRO A 30 4.74 10.03 12.69
C PRO A 30 4.60 9.57 11.24
N TYR A 31 3.49 8.92 10.87
CA TYR A 31 3.19 8.51 9.50
C TYR A 31 2.61 9.65 8.65
N ASN A 32 2.25 10.79 9.28
CA ASN A 32 1.63 11.88 8.57
C ASN A 32 2.64 12.59 7.65
N THR A 33 2.37 12.52 6.35
CA THR A 33 3.17 13.16 5.32
C THR A 33 2.58 14.52 4.98
N THR A 34 2.76 15.52 5.84
CA THR A 34 2.27 16.90 5.57
C THR A 34 3.01 17.63 4.44
N GLY A 35 3.76 16.90 3.61
CA GLY A 35 4.63 17.46 2.57
C GLY A 35 3.94 17.72 1.23
N PHE A 36 2.95 16.90 0.86
CA PHE A 36 2.25 17.03 -0.43
C PHE A 36 0.97 17.86 -0.30
N SER A 37 0.10 17.45 0.63
CA SER A 37 -1.21 18.06 0.82
C SER A 37 -1.29 18.88 2.11
N PRO A 38 -1.94 20.07 2.09
CA PRO A 38 -2.27 20.78 3.33
C PRO A 38 -3.28 20.02 4.20
N HIS A 39 -3.98 19.03 3.65
CA HIS A 39 -4.95 18.20 4.37
C HIS A 39 -4.33 16.95 5.00
N GLY A 40 -3.15 16.53 4.52
CA GLY A 40 -2.48 15.27 4.86
C GLY A 40 -3.16 14.05 4.21
N ASP A 41 -2.63 12.86 4.48
CA ASP A 41 -3.17 11.61 3.97
C ASP A 41 -4.33 11.05 4.83
N VAL A 42 -5.14 10.17 4.24
CA VAL A 42 -6.25 9.50 4.93
C VAL A 42 -5.79 8.39 5.88
N PHE A 43 -4.63 7.79 5.63
CA PHE A 43 -4.11 6.69 6.44
C PHE A 43 -3.72 7.14 7.86
N SER A 44 -3.03 8.26 7.99
CA SER A 44 -2.57 8.87 9.24
C SER A 44 -3.60 9.84 9.85
N CYS A 45 -4.68 10.16 9.13
CA CYS A 45 -5.74 11.04 9.60
C CYS A 45 -6.40 10.47 10.87
N LYS A 46 -6.13 11.10 12.01
CA LYS A 46 -6.59 10.65 13.32
C LYS A 46 -8.05 10.92 13.59
N ASN A 47 -8.53 12.11 13.22
CA ASN A 47 -9.89 12.52 13.51
C ASN A 47 -10.86 11.81 12.58
N ASP A 48 -11.77 11.01 13.13
CA ASP A 48 -12.66 10.15 12.36
C ASP A 48 -13.56 10.96 11.41
N LYS A 49 -14.12 12.09 11.89
CA LYS A 49 -14.98 12.96 11.07
C LYS A 49 -14.23 13.53 9.87
N LYS A 50 -13.01 14.05 10.08
CA LYS A 50 -12.15 14.56 9.00
C LYS A 50 -11.76 13.43 8.04
N HIS A 51 -11.40 12.27 8.57
CA HIS A 51 -11.08 11.09 7.77
C HIS A 51 -12.25 10.68 6.87
N GLY A 52 -13.46 10.57 7.40
CA GLY A 52 -14.67 10.24 6.64
C GLY A 52 -14.98 11.28 5.55
N GLN A 53 -14.83 12.57 5.85
CA GLN A 53 -15.01 13.65 4.87
C GLN A 53 -14.01 13.56 3.72
N ARG A 54 -12.72 13.38 4.02
CA ARG A 54 -11.67 13.30 2.98
C ARG A 54 -11.75 12.00 2.19
N ARG A 55 -11.93 10.85 2.85
CA ARG A 55 -12.09 9.55 2.21
C ARG A 55 -13.28 9.53 1.24
N LYS A 56 -14.37 10.23 1.56
CA LYS A 56 -15.55 10.30 0.67
C LYS A 56 -15.22 10.88 -0.70
N ILE A 57 -14.28 11.82 -0.79
CA ILE A 57 -13.87 12.49 -2.04
C ILE A 57 -13.31 11.46 -3.04
N THR A 58 -12.43 10.56 -2.59
CA THR A 58 -11.74 9.57 -3.43
C THR A 58 -12.34 8.17 -3.38
N SER A 59 -13.35 7.93 -2.53
CA SER A 59 -13.97 6.61 -2.34
C SER A 59 -14.47 5.92 -3.61
N SER A 60 -14.91 6.69 -4.62
CA SER A 60 -15.37 6.14 -5.90
C SER A 60 -14.23 5.48 -6.68
N VAL A 61 -13.02 6.00 -6.60
CA VAL A 61 -11.82 5.46 -7.27
C VAL A 61 -11.58 4.02 -6.84
N TYR A 62 -11.80 3.73 -5.56
CA TYR A 62 -11.61 2.42 -4.94
C TYR A 62 -12.85 1.49 -5.03
N SER A 63 -13.90 1.88 -5.75
CA SER A 63 -15.05 0.99 -5.95
C SER A 63 -14.67 -0.18 -6.88
N MET A 64 -15.22 -1.38 -6.62
CA MET A 64 -14.92 -2.56 -7.45
C MET A 64 -15.16 -2.32 -8.94
N SER A 65 -16.24 -1.61 -9.30
CA SER A 65 -16.55 -1.25 -10.69
C SER A 65 -15.51 -0.36 -11.36
N ASN A 66 -14.77 0.42 -10.57
CA ASN A 66 -13.73 1.32 -11.08
C ASN A 66 -12.35 0.69 -11.04
N VAL A 67 -12.04 -0.13 -10.02
CA VAL A 67 -10.79 -0.90 -9.96
C VAL A 67 -10.75 -1.93 -11.09
N ALA A 68 -11.87 -2.59 -11.40
CA ALA A 68 -11.96 -3.56 -12.51
C ALA A 68 -11.62 -2.95 -13.89
N LYS A 69 -11.72 -1.63 -14.06
CA LYS A 69 -11.33 -0.97 -15.32
C LYS A 69 -9.82 -1.02 -15.57
N SER A 70 -9.05 -1.21 -14.50
CA SER A 70 -7.60 -1.35 -14.55
C SER A 70 -7.11 -2.79 -14.76
N GLU A 71 -8.02 -3.77 -14.87
CA GLU A 71 -7.69 -5.20 -14.92
C GLU A 71 -6.66 -5.52 -16.00
N GLN A 72 -6.85 -5.01 -17.22
CA GLN A 72 -5.90 -5.21 -18.33
C GLN A 72 -4.45 -4.78 -18.01
N TYR A 73 -4.26 -3.77 -17.14
CA TYR A 73 -2.93 -3.29 -16.78
C TYR A 73 -2.30 -4.15 -15.68
N ILE A 74 -3.13 -4.67 -14.77
CA ILE A 74 -2.71 -5.65 -13.76
C ILE A 74 -2.33 -6.97 -14.44
N ASP A 75 -3.11 -7.40 -15.43
CA ASP A 75 -2.86 -8.60 -16.23
C ASP A 75 -1.53 -8.49 -16.97
N ALA A 76 -1.22 -7.35 -17.58
CA ALA A 76 0.07 -7.11 -18.24
C ALA A 76 1.26 -7.29 -17.27
N CYS A 77 1.15 -6.79 -16.03
CA CYS A 77 2.17 -7.04 -15.01
C CYS A 77 2.24 -8.53 -14.62
N GLY A 78 1.10 -9.23 -14.58
CA GLY A 78 1.02 -10.65 -14.24
C GLY A 78 1.62 -11.54 -15.33
N ASP A 79 1.37 -11.22 -16.59
CA ASP A 79 1.97 -11.87 -17.75
C ASP A 79 3.49 -11.69 -17.73
N LEU A 80 3.97 -10.48 -17.46
CA LEU A 80 5.41 -10.20 -17.35
C LEU A 80 6.04 -10.97 -16.19
N LEU A 81 5.41 -10.99 -15.01
CA LEU A 81 5.89 -11.80 -13.89
C LEU A 81 5.99 -13.28 -14.29
N THR A 82 4.96 -13.81 -14.94
CA THR A 82 4.93 -15.20 -15.40
C THR A 82 6.05 -15.50 -16.38
N GLU A 83 6.29 -14.61 -17.35
CA GLU A 83 7.40 -14.71 -18.31
C GLU A 83 8.76 -14.75 -17.60
N ARG A 84 8.94 -13.89 -16.58
CA ARG A 84 10.20 -13.82 -15.82
C ARG A 84 10.43 -15.09 -15.01
N LEU A 85 9.40 -15.61 -14.34
CA LEU A 85 9.47 -16.85 -13.58
C LEU A 85 9.68 -18.08 -14.47
N ALA A 86 9.08 -18.12 -15.68
CA ALA A 86 9.29 -19.20 -16.64
C ALA A 86 10.77 -19.35 -17.03
N LYS A 87 11.51 -18.25 -17.19
CA LYS A 87 12.97 -18.30 -17.47
C LYS A 87 13.77 -18.99 -16.36
N PHE A 88 13.36 -18.87 -15.10
CA PHE A 88 13.98 -19.61 -14.00
C PHE A 88 13.62 -21.09 -14.05
N ALA A 89 12.37 -21.40 -14.38
CA ALA A 89 11.91 -22.77 -14.55
C ALA A 89 12.68 -23.50 -15.67
N ASP A 90 12.85 -22.85 -16.82
CA ASP A 90 13.56 -23.40 -17.98
C ASP A 90 15.05 -23.64 -17.71
N THR A 91 15.67 -22.75 -16.94
CA THR A 91 17.10 -22.86 -16.59
C THR A 91 17.37 -23.71 -15.35
N GLY A 92 16.33 -24.11 -14.61
CA GLY A 92 16.43 -24.81 -13.34
C GLY A 92 17.11 -24.00 -12.22
N LYS A 93 17.29 -22.69 -12.41
CA LYS A 93 17.93 -21.83 -11.42
C LYS A 93 16.93 -21.43 -10.33
N PRO A 94 17.32 -21.48 -9.05
CA PRO A 94 16.46 -20.97 -7.99
C PRO A 94 16.27 -19.46 -8.15
N CYS A 95 15.09 -18.96 -7.78
CA CYS A 95 14.79 -17.55 -7.62
C CYS A 95 14.08 -17.31 -6.28
N ASP A 96 14.20 -16.10 -5.75
CA ASP A 96 13.39 -15.66 -4.61
C ASP A 96 12.03 -15.16 -5.13
N ILE A 97 11.02 -16.03 -5.08
CA ILE A 97 9.66 -15.66 -5.48
C ILE A 97 9.11 -14.50 -4.65
N GLY A 98 9.53 -14.34 -3.40
CA GLY A 98 9.08 -13.26 -2.53
C GLY A 98 9.58 -11.90 -3.03
N GLU A 99 10.80 -11.84 -3.57
CA GLU A 99 11.36 -10.65 -4.20
C GLU A 99 10.59 -10.29 -5.48
N TRP A 100 10.38 -11.26 -6.37
CA TRP A 100 9.60 -11.07 -7.61
C TRP A 100 8.16 -10.63 -7.35
N LEU A 101 7.49 -11.17 -6.33
CA LEU A 101 6.15 -10.75 -5.92
C LEU A 101 6.13 -9.32 -5.37
N HIS A 102 7.22 -8.86 -4.74
CA HIS A 102 7.33 -7.48 -4.28
C HIS A 102 7.43 -6.52 -5.47
N TRP A 103 8.30 -6.84 -6.42
CA TRP A 103 8.43 -6.11 -7.69
C TRP A 103 7.12 -6.03 -8.46
N TYR A 104 6.40 -7.15 -8.53
CA TYR A 104 5.06 -7.19 -9.13
C TYR A 104 4.08 -6.20 -8.48
N THR A 105 4.03 -6.15 -7.15
CA THR A 105 3.12 -5.22 -6.46
C THR A 105 3.50 -3.75 -6.64
N PHE A 106 4.80 -3.43 -6.75
CA PHE A 106 5.24 -2.08 -7.09
C PHE A 106 4.80 -1.68 -8.50
N ASP A 107 5.00 -2.55 -9.48
CA ASP A 107 4.61 -2.26 -10.86
C ASP A 107 3.09 -2.14 -11.03
N ILE A 108 2.29 -2.93 -10.30
CA ILE A 108 0.83 -2.75 -10.23
C ILE A 108 0.48 -1.35 -9.73
N ILE A 109 1.10 -0.87 -8.64
CA ILE A 109 0.82 0.48 -8.15
C ILE A 109 1.21 1.54 -9.19
N GLY A 110 2.32 1.34 -9.90
CA GLY A 110 2.70 2.15 -11.06
C GLY A 110 1.57 2.24 -12.08
N GLU A 111 1.09 1.09 -12.56
CA GLU A 111 0.00 1.02 -13.55
C GLU A 111 -1.31 1.66 -13.05
N LEU A 112 -1.64 1.48 -11.77
CA LEU A 112 -2.88 1.98 -11.18
C LEU A 112 -2.87 3.50 -10.96
N PHE A 113 -1.81 4.05 -10.37
CA PHE A 113 -1.78 5.43 -9.88
C PHE A 113 -0.87 6.37 -10.67
N TYR A 114 0.02 5.84 -11.51
CA TYR A 114 0.96 6.63 -12.32
C TYR A 114 0.81 6.38 -13.83
N GLY A 115 -0.15 5.53 -14.22
CA GLY A 115 -0.46 5.22 -15.62
C GLY A 115 0.61 4.38 -16.34
N ARG A 116 1.62 3.88 -15.61
CA ARG A 116 2.69 3.03 -16.12
C ARG A 116 3.40 2.29 -14.99
N ALA A 117 3.84 1.07 -15.25
CA ALA A 117 4.75 0.33 -14.37
C ALA A 117 6.05 1.12 -14.12
N PHE A 118 6.67 0.88 -12.96
CA PHE A 118 7.94 1.52 -12.59
C PHE A 118 9.15 0.79 -13.19
N GLY A 119 8.97 -0.46 -13.62
CA GLY A 119 9.99 -1.29 -14.26
C GLY A 119 10.74 -2.20 -13.30
N PHE A 120 10.16 -2.54 -12.14
CA PHE A 120 10.81 -3.48 -11.21
C PHE A 120 10.91 -4.88 -11.83
N LEU A 121 9.84 -5.37 -12.47
CA LEU A 121 9.82 -6.67 -13.15
C LEU A 121 10.71 -6.71 -14.39
N ASP A 122 10.80 -5.60 -15.12
CA ASP A 122 11.60 -5.51 -16.34
C ASP A 122 13.08 -5.71 -16.08
N GLU A 123 13.58 -5.03 -15.05
CA GLU A 123 14.98 -5.04 -14.67
C GLU A 123 15.31 -6.10 -13.61
N GLY A 124 14.31 -6.63 -12.91
CA GLY A 124 14.49 -7.58 -11.82
C GLY A 124 15.34 -6.99 -10.69
N LYS A 125 15.02 -5.76 -10.26
CA LYS A 125 15.76 -5.05 -9.20
C LYS A 125 14.90 -4.01 -8.50
N ASP A 126 15.33 -3.61 -7.30
CA ASP A 126 14.76 -2.47 -6.57
C ASP A 126 15.05 -1.15 -7.31
N GLN A 127 14.00 -0.56 -7.89
CA GLN A 127 14.12 0.70 -8.60
C GLN A 127 14.36 1.85 -7.63
N ASN A 128 15.40 2.63 -7.91
CA ASN A 128 15.77 3.82 -7.12
C ASN A 128 15.95 3.55 -5.61
N ASN A 129 16.25 2.31 -5.20
CA ASN A 129 16.33 1.88 -3.81
C ASN A 129 15.04 2.16 -3.00
N TRP A 130 13.87 2.07 -3.62
CA TRP A 130 12.61 2.38 -2.96
C TRP A 130 12.24 1.35 -1.90
N ILE A 131 12.34 0.05 -2.23
CA ILE A 131 12.06 -1.02 -1.26
C ILE A 131 13.01 -0.89 -0.07
N LYS A 132 14.31 -0.76 -0.34
CA LYS A 132 15.32 -0.54 0.71
C LYS A 132 15.01 0.67 1.58
N SER A 133 14.61 1.78 0.97
CA SER A 133 14.30 3.02 1.70
C SER A 133 13.07 2.88 2.60
N LEU A 134 12.06 2.11 2.16
CA LEU A 134 10.88 1.79 2.97
C LEU A 134 11.25 0.86 4.13
N ASP A 135 12.03 -0.19 3.88
CA ASP A 135 12.50 -1.13 4.88
C ASP A 135 13.32 -0.45 6.00
N GLU A 136 14.12 0.57 5.66
CA GLU A 136 14.87 1.37 6.63
C GLU A 136 13.96 2.37 7.38
N MET A 137 12.96 2.95 6.70
CA MET A 137 12.08 3.97 7.25
C MET A 137 11.01 3.40 8.20
N ILE A 138 10.35 2.30 7.83
CA ILE A 138 9.20 1.75 8.57
C ILE A 138 9.54 1.46 10.05
N PRO A 139 10.64 0.78 10.40
CA PRO A 139 11.01 0.53 11.80
C PRO A 139 11.19 1.82 12.61
N PHE A 140 11.77 2.86 11.98
CA PHE A 140 11.95 4.16 12.62
C PHE A 140 10.62 4.86 12.88
N VAL A 141 9.70 4.87 11.91
CA VAL A 141 8.36 5.47 12.08
C VAL A 141 7.54 4.70 13.11
N CYS A 142 7.63 3.36 13.14
CA CYS A 142 7.03 2.51 14.18
C CYS A 142 7.55 2.88 15.58
N LEU A 143 8.86 2.99 15.74
CA LEU A 143 9.50 3.39 17.00
C LEU A 143 8.99 4.76 17.46
N MET A 144 8.91 5.72 16.54
CA MET A 144 8.39 7.06 16.82
C MET A 144 6.90 7.03 17.19
N GLY A 145 6.13 6.11 16.61
CA GLY A 145 4.70 5.92 16.88
C GLY A 145 4.45 5.47 18.31
N VAL A 146 5.22 4.50 18.79
CA VAL A 146 5.10 3.94 20.14
C VAL A 146 5.80 4.78 21.22
N ALA A 147 6.82 5.56 20.84
CA ALA A 147 7.56 6.39 21.78
C ALA A 147 6.65 7.45 22.44
N PRO A 148 6.85 7.74 23.75
CA PRO A 148 6.13 8.81 24.44
C PRO A 148 6.27 10.14 23.69
N PRO A 149 5.18 10.93 23.52
CA PRO A 149 5.22 12.17 22.74
C PRO A 149 6.32 13.16 23.14
N ALA A 150 6.64 13.24 24.44
CA ALA A 150 7.70 14.10 24.96
C ALA A 150 9.11 13.70 24.49
N LEU A 151 9.34 12.40 24.21
CA LEU A 151 10.65 11.87 23.81
C LEU A 151 10.85 11.86 22.29
N ARG A 152 9.76 11.88 21.50
CA ARG A 152 9.81 11.80 20.03
C ARG A 152 10.79 12.81 19.43
N ARG A 153 10.77 14.08 19.87
CA ARG A 153 11.69 15.10 19.36
C ARG A 153 13.17 14.75 19.59
N PHE A 154 13.50 14.23 20.77
CA PHE A 154 14.87 13.86 21.11
C PHE A 154 15.33 12.63 20.34
N ILE A 155 14.47 11.60 20.22
CA ILE A 155 14.75 10.41 19.42
C ILE A 155 14.95 10.81 17.96
N GLY A 156 14.04 11.61 17.39
CA GLY A 156 14.14 12.08 16.01
C GLY A 156 15.43 12.84 15.73
N ILE A 157 15.79 13.83 16.56
CA ILE A 157 17.06 14.57 16.40
C ILE A 157 18.25 13.62 16.55
N GLY A 158 18.26 12.78 17.58
CA GLY A 158 19.33 11.83 17.83
C GLY A 158 19.56 10.89 16.63
N THR A 159 18.49 10.32 16.09
CA THR A 159 18.56 9.46 14.90
C THR A 159 19.06 10.22 13.68
N MET A 160 18.54 11.43 13.41
CA MET A 160 18.94 12.23 12.23
C MET A 160 20.40 12.70 12.25
N LEU A 161 21.07 12.70 13.41
CA LEU A 161 22.50 12.96 13.52
C LEU A 161 23.37 11.76 13.11
N THR A 162 22.81 10.55 13.12
CA THR A 162 23.51 9.32 12.70
C THR A 162 23.55 9.16 11.18
N SER A 163 24.42 8.27 10.68
CA SER A 163 24.43 7.88 9.27
C SER A 163 23.10 7.24 8.85
N ALA A 164 22.55 6.35 9.68
CA ALA A 164 21.28 5.68 9.41
C ALA A 164 20.11 6.67 9.26
N GLY A 165 20.00 7.67 10.16
CA GLY A 165 18.95 8.68 10.04
C GLY A 165 19.07 9.55 8.79
N LYS A 166 20.30 9.86 8.35
CA LYS A 166 20.55 10.60 7.10
C LYS A 166 20.13 9.80 5.87
N GLU A 167 20.42 8.50 5.84
CA GLU A 167 19.99 7.62 4.76
C GLU A 167 18.45 7.48 4.73
N ILE A 168 17.79 7.32 5.88
CA ILE A 168 16.32 7.33 5.97
C ILE A 168 15.76 8.64 5.40
N ALA A 169 16.28 9.80 5.83
CA ALA A 169 15.81 11.09 5.34
C ALA A 169 15.98 11.24 3.81
N LYS A 170 17.11 10.78 3.28
CA LYS A 170 17.40 10.77 1.85
C LYS A 170 16.47 9.83 1.09
N GLY A 171 16.22 8.63 1.61
CA GLY A 171 15.32 7.64 1.03
C GLY A 171 13.87 8.15 0.96
N VAL A 172 13.35 8.67 2.07
CA VAL A 172 12.00 9.28 2.12
C VAL A 172 11.88 10.43 1.13
N LYS A 173 12.87 11.32 1.08
CA LYS A 173 12.91 12.42 0.13
C LYS A 173 12.92 11.91 -1.33
N ASN A 174 13.74 10.92 -1.63
CA ASN A 174 13.86 10.33 -2.97
C ASN A 174 12.56 9.68 -3.46
N ILE A 175 11.89 8.90 -2.60
CA ILE A 175 10.57 8.31 -2.92
C ILE A 175 9.56 9.44 -3.15
N GLY A 176 9.51 10.43 -2.25
CA GLY A 176 8.55 11.52 -2.33
C GLY A 176 8.70 12.38 -3.59
N GLU A 177 9.93 12.82 -3.89
CA GLU A 177 10.22 13.61 -5.09
C GLU A 177 9.99 12.82 -6.37
N SER A 178 10.31 11.51 -6.36
CA SER A 178 10.07 10.67 -7.53
C SER A 178 8.60 10.38 -7.75
N SER A 179 7.83 10.13 -6.68
CA SER A 179 6.38 9.99 -6.74
C SER A 179 5.73 11.25 -7.31
N ALA A 180 6.07 12.44 -6.78
CA ALA A 180 5.53 13.71 -7.27
C ALA A 180 5.84 13.94 -8.75
N ARG A 181 7.09 13.70 -9.16
CA ARG A 181 7.52 13.82 -10.56
C ARG A 181 6.73 12.88 -11.47
N LEU A 182 6.65 11.59 -11.13
CA LEU A 182 5.91 10.60 -11.93
C LEU A 182 4.42 10.94 -12.01
N MET A 183 3.82 11.42 -10.91
CA MET A 183 2.41 11.82 -10.88
C MET A 183 2.15 13.02 -11.81
N LYS A 184 3.09 13.98 -11.82
CA LYS A 184 3.03 15.13 -12.71
C LYS A 184 3.18 14.71 -14.18
N ASP A 185 4.17 13.88 -14.50
CA ASP A 185 4.39 13.37 -15.85
C ASP A 185 3.15 12.60 -16.36
N ALA A 186 2.53 11.78 -15.50
CA ALA A 186 1.29 11.07 -15.79
C ALA A 186 0.11 12.01 -16.06
N TYR A 187 0.03 13.13 -15.33
CA TYR A 187 -0.99 14.14 -15.57
C TYR A 187 -0.76 14.90 -16.88
N GLU A 188 0.48 15.30 -17.17
CA GLU A 188 0.82 16.05 -18.39
C GLU A 188 0.56 15.22 -19.65
N SER A 189 0.89 13.92 -19.63
CA SER A 189 0.69 12.99 -20.75
C SER A 189 -0.70 12.36 -20.82
N ARG A 190 -1.61 12.65 -19.88
CA ARG A 190 -2.91 11.95 -19.75
C ARG A 190 -3.82 11.98 -20.98
N LEU A 191 -3.65 12.97 -21.84
CA LEU A 191 -4.44 13.14 -23.07
C LEU A 191 -3.80 12.46 -24.29
N GLU A 192 -2.53 12.06 -24.20
CA GLU A 192 -1.79 11.45 -25.31
C GLU A 192 -2.15 9.97 -25.50
N ALA A 193 -2.36 9.26 -24.39
CA ALA A 193 -2.79 7.87 -24.37
C ALA A 193 -3.97 7.72 -23.40
N PRO A 194 -5.23 7.83 -23.88
CA PRO A 194 -6.40 7.72 -23.02
C PRO A 194 -6.45 6.34 -22.36
N ARG A 195 -6.32 6.33 -21.04
CA ARG A 195 -6.41 5.14 -20.20
C ARG A 195 -7.64 5.23 -19.30
N THR A 196 -8.08 4.10 -18.77
CA THR A 196 -9.13 4.08 -17.75
C THR A 196 -8.63 3.32 -16.54
N ASP A 197 -7.84 4.03 -15.71
CA ASP A 197 -7.22 3.52 -14.51
C ASP A 197 -7.59 4.39 -13.29
N MET A 198 -6.97 4.15 -12.14
CA MET A 198 -7.23 4.93 -10.94
C MET A 198 -6.62 6.34 -11.02
N ALA A 199 -5.47 6.51 -11.68
CA ALA A 199 -4.84 7.81 -11.92
C ALA A 199 -5.79 8.77 -12.66
N GLN A 200 -6.39 8.32 -13.78
CA GLN A 200 -7.34 9.14 -14.54
C GLN A 200 -8.58 9.51 -13.73
N GLN A 201 -9.03 8.64 -12.84
CA GLN A 201 -10.17 8.93 -11.97
C GLN A 201 -9.82 9.95 -10.88
N VAL A 202 -8.62 9.90 -10.32
CA VAL A 202 -8.12 10.90 -9.37
C VAL A 202 -7.98 12.26 -10.07
N PHE A 203 -7.44 12.28 -11.30
CA PHE A 203 -7.37 13.50 -12.11
C PHE A 203 -8.76 14.08 -12.39
N ALA A 204 -9.72 13.24 -12.75
CA ALA A 204 -11.09 13.69 -12.99
C ALA A 204 -11.73 14.30 -11.73
N ILE A 205 -11.41 13.81 -10.53
CA ILE A 205 -11.86 14.42 -9.27
C ILE A 205 -11.23 15.81 -9.11
N TYR A 206 -9.93 15.94 -9.33
CA TYR A 206 -9.22 17.21 -9.27
C TYR A 206 -9.78 18.24 -10.25
N GLU A 207 -9.96 17.87 -11.51
CA GLU A 207 -10.42 18.76 -12.58
C GLU A 207 -11.89 19.18 -12.42
N LYS A 208 -12.78 18.24 -12.05
CA LYS A 208 -14.23 18.50 -12.04
C LYS A 208 -14.74 18.96 -10.68
N ASN A 209 -14.13 18.49 -9.60
CA ASN A 209 -14.64 18.66 -8.25
C ASN A 209 -13.64 19.34 -7.29
N GLY A 210 -12.46 19.74 -7.79
CA GLY A 210 -11.37 20.32 -6.99
C GLY A 210 -11.82 21.51 -6.14
N GLU A 211 -12.45 22.51 -6.76
CA GLU A 211 -12.94 23.70 -6.06
C GLU A 211 -14.01 23.38 -5.01
N LYS A 212 -14.95 22.50 -5.35
CA LYS A 212 -16.07 22.13 -4.47
C LYS A 212 -15.60 21.48 -3.17
N TYR A 213 -14.56 20.65 -3.22
CA TYR A 213 -14.09 19.86 -2.09
C TYR A 213 -12.79 20.34 -1.47
N ASP A 214 -12.22 21.46 -1.94
CA ASP A 214 -10.84 21.87 -1.64
C ASP A 214 -9.89 20.68 -1.85
N TYR A 215 -9.96 20.08 -3.04
CA TYR A 215 -9.12 18.96 -3.46
C TYR A 215 -8.08 19.51 -4.44
N ARG A 216 -6.87 19.73 -3.95
CA ARG A 216 -5.79 20.44 -4.64
C ARG A 216 -4.84 19.46 -5.32
N TRP A 217 -3.93 19.97 -6.14
CA TRP A 217 -2.87 19.15 -6.74
C TRP A 217 -2.07 18.36 -5.69
N GLY A 218 -1.75 18.98 -4.56
CA GLY A 218 -1.08 18.29 -3.45
C GLY A 218 -1.87 17.10 -2.89
N ASP A 219 -3.20 17.08 -3.01
CA ASP A 219 -4.02 15.91 -2.65
C ASP A 219 -3.93 14.79 -3.68
N VAL A 220 -3.75 15.11 -4.96
CA VAL A 220 -3.51 14.13 -6.03
C VAL A 220 -2.17 13.42 -5.77
N GLU A 221 -1.12 14.19 -5.51
CA GLU A 221 0.20 13.66 -5.16
C GLU A 221 0.16 12.86 -3.85
N GLN A 222 -0.62 13.31 -2.86
CA GLN A 222 -0.76 12.62 -1.59
C GLN A 222 -1.48 11.27 -1.74
N GLU A 223 -2.49 11.19 -2.60
CA GLU A 223 -3.27 9.97 -2.84
C GLU A 223 -2.39 8.90 -3.50
N SER A 224 -1.62 9.25 -4.53
CA SER A 224 -0.71 8.30 -5.20
C SER A 224 0.46 7.90 -4.31
N TYR A 225 1.07 8.85 -3.58
CA TYR A 225 2.11 8.53 -2.61
C TYR A 225 1.61 7.58 -1.51
N GLY A 226 0.38 7.81 -1.03
CA GLY A 226 -0.27 6.92 -0.05
C GLY A 226 -0.47 5.51 -0.59
N ALA A 227 -0.89 5.37 -1.84
CA ALA A 227 -1.05 4.08 -2.50
C ALA A 227 0.30 3.35 -2.70
N LEU A 228 1.36 4.07 -3.08
CA LEU A 228 2.72 3.55 -3.18
C LEU A 228 3.24 3.03 -1.83
N PHE A 229 3.09 3.84 -0.78
CA PHE A 229 3.58 3.49 0.55
C PHE A 229 2.80 2.32 1.18
N ALA A 230 1.47 2.35 1.13
CA ALA A 230 0.64 1.37 1.83
C ALA A 230 0.29 0.13 0.99
N GLY A 231 0.24 0.27 -0.33
CA GLY A 231 -0.29 -0.74 -1.24
C GLY A 231 0.70 -1.83 -1.65
N SER A 232 1.95 -1.47 -1.94
CA SER A 232 2.95 -2.42 -2.45
C SER A 232 3.31 -3.47 -1.40
N ASP A 233 3.86 -3.04 -0.25
CA ASP A 233 4.41 -3.95 0.76
C ASP A 233 3.36 -4.88 1.39
N THR A 234 2.18 -4.34 1.70
CA THR A 234 1.11 -5.13 2.33
C THR A 234 0.59 -6.22 1.41
N THR A 235 0.44 -5.91 0.12
CA THR A 235 0.02 -6.87 -0.90
C THR A 235 1.12 -7.90 -1.16
N ALA A 236 2.39 -7.49 -1.17
CA ALA A 236 3.52 -8.40 -1.33
C ALA A 236 3.59 -9.42 -0.19
N ILE A 237 3.36 -8.99 1.06
CA ILE A 237 3.29 -9.87 2.23
C ILE A 237 2.14 -10.87 2.10
N ALA A 238 0.96 -10.42 1.64
CA ALA A 238 -0.18 -11.29 1.40
C ALA A 238 0.12 -12.34 0.32
N PHE A 239 0.71 -11.95 -0.80
CA PHE A 239 1.12 -12.88 -1.85
C PHE A 239 2.19 -13.86 -1.38
N ARG A 240 3.23 -13.40 -0.68
CA ARG A 240 4.26 -14.27 -0.10
C ARG A 240 3.63 -15.34 0.80
N SER A 241 2.70 -14.94 1.65
CA SER A 241 1.97 -15.85 2.53
C SER A 241 1.13 -16.86 1.73
N LEU A 242 0.39 -16.39 0.73
CA LEU A 242 -0.40 -17.23 -0.17
C LEU A 242 0.46 -18.29 -0.86
N PHE A 243 1.52 -17.87 -1.55
CA PHE A 243 2.41 -18.77 -2.28
C PHE A 243 3.13 -19.73 -1.33
N TYR A 244 3.59 -19.25 -0.16
CA TYR A 244 4.18 -20.12 0.86
C TYR A 244 3.23 -21.26 1.24
N HIS A 245 1.97 -20.95 1.55
CA HIS A 245 0.99 -21.96 1.93
C HIS A 245 0.61 -22.89 0.78
N LEU A 246 0.46 -22.38 -0.46
CA LEU A 246 0.18 -23.21 -1.63
C LEU A 246 1.34 -24.15 -2.00
N MET A 247 2.58 -23.71 -1.78
CA MET A 247 3.76 -24.54 -2.04
C MET A 247 3.88 -25.67 -1.01
N HIS A 248 3.56 -25.40 0.26
CA HIS A 248 3.64 -26.39 1.34
C HIS A 248 2.40 -27.30 1.46
N ASN A 249 1.27 -26.94 0.84
CA ASN A 249 0.03 -27.72 0.88
C ASN A 249 -0.43 -28.06 -0.54
N PRO A 250 0.10 -29.13 -1.16
CA PRO A 250 -0.21 -29.50 -2.55
C PRO A 250 -1.70 -29.76 -2.80
N ASP A 251 -2.43 -30.26 -1.80
CA ASP A 251 -3.89 -30.51 -1.88
C ASP A 251 -4.73 -29.21 -2.01
N CYS A 252 -4.13 -28.04 -1.77
CA CYS A 252 -4.78 -26.74 -1.91
C CYS A 252 -4.43 -26.03 -3.23
N ARG A 253 -3.59 -26.62 -4.09
CA ARG A 253 -3.20 -26.01 -5.36
C ARG A 253 -4.39 -26.02 -6.33
N ILE A 254 -4.61 -24.90 -7.02
CA ILE A 254 -5.63 -24.78 -8.07
C ILE A 254 -5.33 -25.82 -9.15
N GLY A 255 -6.30 -26.71 -9.41
CA GLY A 255 -6.15 -27.86 -10.32
C GLY A 255 -5.89 -29.20 -9.63
N SER A 256 -5.67 -29.24 -8.31
CA SER A 256 -5.77 -30.50 -7.56
C SER A 256 -7.24 -30.95 -7.48
N PRO A 257 -7.55 -32.25 -7.62
CA PRO A 257 -8.91 -32.73 -7.41
C PRO A 257 -9.30 -32.40 -5.97
N ILE A 258 -10.31 -31.54 -5.80
CA ILE A 258 -10.87 -31.19 -4.50
C ILE A 258 -11.26 -32.51 -3.82
N ARG A 259 -10.49 -32.97 -2.82
CA ARG A 259 -10.95 -34.09 -2.00
C ARG A 259 -12.26 -33.64 -1.35
N PRO A 260 -13.37 -34.39 -1.49
CA PRO A 260 -14.58 -34.07 -0.78
C PRO A 260 -14.23 -34.00 0.72
N ARG A 261 -14.51 -32.84 1.35
CA ARG A 261 -14.33 -32.68 2.80
C ARG A 261 -15.05 -33.84 3.47
N HIS A 262 -14.33 -34.62 4.28
CA HIS A 262 -14.94 -35.58 5.18
C HIS A 262 -15.90 -34.83 6.09
N THR A 263 -17.20 -34.97 5.82
CA THR A 263 -18.29 -34.59 6.71
C THR A 263 -18.45 -35.71 7.73
N ALA A 264 -17.50 -35.85 8.64
CA ALA A 264 -17.63 -36.72 9.80
C ALA A 264 -16.77 -36.10 10.91
N ASP A 265 -17.45 -35.50 11.91
CA ASP A 265 -17.02 -35.33 13.31
C ASP A 265 -17.75 -34.17 14.04
N TYR A 266 -18.99 -33.86 13.65
CA TYR A 266 -19.93 -33.10 14.50
C TYR A 266 -21.29 -33.78 14.63
N ALA A 267 -21.27 -35.09 14.89
CA ALA A 267 -22.45 -35.82 15.36
C ALA A 267 -22.05 -36.62 16.60
N GLY A 268 -22.01 -35.93 17.75
CA GLY A 268 -21.59 -36.59 18.99
C GLY A 268 -21.41 -35.66 20.19
N ALA A 269 -22.42 -34.85 20.52
CA ALA A 269 -22.61 -34.33 21.87
C ALA A 269 -24.10 -34.06 22.06
N ASN A 270 -24.79 -35.05 22.62
CA ASN A 270 -26.05 -34.84 23.33
C ASN A 270 -25.79 -34.07 24.63
#